data_AF-A0A965SP95-F1
#
_entry.id   AF-A0A965SP95-F1
#
_cell.length_a   1.000
_cell.length_b   1.000
_cell.length_c   1.000
_cell.angle_alpha   90.00
_cell.angle_beta   90.00
_cell.angle_gamma   90.00
#
_symmetry.space_group_name_H-M   'P 1'
#
loop_
_entity.id
_entity.type
_entity.pdbx_description
1 polymer ?
#
loop_
_entity_poly.entity_id
_entity_poly.type
_entity_poly.pdbx_seq_one_letter_code
_entity_poly.pdbx_strand_id
1 'polypeptide(L)'
;MDWLYDYISENTFWTILLLIHGLISVALLGALTHQSMAVLIPVKRLRVDDSFVTHFRAVTAQKYTKAICYLWICSFIFGAWIYAQYRIYVRIPIEQQELYKTLGVFEMKEHLVVFGLGMLPIYSYVWKHMKNIEYDLARKCITLFLTGVCWYAFLIGHIVNNVRGYGS
;
A
#
# COMPACT_ATOMS: atom_id res chain seq x y z
N MET A 1 -10.07 26.12 -0.17
CA MET A 1 -10.39 25.03 0.78
C MET A 1 -11.51 25.43 1.73
N ASP A 2 -11.76 26.73 1.96
CA ASP A 2 -12.80 27.23 2.87
C ASP A 2 -14.21 26.69 2.62
N TRP A 3 -14.64 26.56 1.36
CA TRP A 3 -15.99 26.08 1.03
C TRP A 3 -16.30 24.65 1.49
N LEU A 4 -15.28 23.81 1.71
CA LEU A 4 -15.47 22.42 2.16
C LEU A 4 -15.71 22.35 3.67
N TYR A 5 -15.13 23.29 4.41
CA TYR A 5 -15.28 23.40 5.87
C TYR A 5 -16.60 24.05 6.30
N ASP A 6 -17.29 24.72 5.38
CA ASP A 6 -18.66 25.20 5.58
C ASP A 6 -19.67 24.04 5.76
N TYR A 7 -19.32 22.83 5.29
CA TYR A 7 -20.20 21.65 5.34
C TYR A 7 -19.69 20.52 6.24
N ILE A 8 -18.37 20.42 6.46
CA ILE A 8 -17.74 19.32 7.18
C ILE A 8 -16.69 19.88 8.14
N SER A 9 -16.73 19.50 9.41
CA SER A 9 -15.70 19.92 10.36
C SER A 9 -14.31 19.41 9.94
N GLU A 10 -13.25 20.15 10.28
CA GLU A 10 -11.87 19.76 9.94
C GLU A 10 -11.53 18.34 10.42
N ASN A 11 -11.91 18.00 11.65
CA ASN A 11 -11.69 16.66 12.20
C ASN A 11 -12.45 15.58 11.42
N THR A 12 -13.69 15.87 11.00
CA THR A 12 -14.48 14.94 10.19
C THR A 12 -13.83 14.74 8.82
N PHE A 13 -13.31 15.79 8.20
CA PHE A 13 -12.60 15.71 6.92
C PHE A 13 -11.38 14.78 7.02
N TRP A 14 -10.50 14.99 8.00
CA TRP A 14 -9.30 14.16 8.18
C TRP A 14 -9.65 12.70 8.50
N THR A 15 -10.71 12.48 9.28
CA THR A 15 -11.19 11.13 9.59
C THR A 15 -11.68 10.41 8.34
N ILE A 16 -12.49 11.07 7.50
CA ILE A 16 -12.97 10.50 6.23
C ILE A 16 -11.79 10.19 5.31
N LEU A 17 -10.84 11.10 5.18
CA LEU A 17 -9.65 10.92 4.35
C LEU A 17 -8.82 9.71 4.81
N LEU A 18 -8.61 9.58 6.13
CA LEU A 18 -7.89 8.45 6.72
C LEU A 18 -8.62 7.12 6.49
N LEU A 19 -9.95 7.09 6.62
CA LEU A 19 -10.76 5.91 6.35
C LEU A 19 -10.66 5.49 4.87
N ILE A 20 -10.79 6.45 3.94
CA ILE A 20 -10.65 6.19 2.50
C ILE A 20 -9.26 5.66 2.18
N HIS A 21 -8.21 6.33 2.67
CA HIS A 21 -6.83 5.88 2.49
C HIS A 21 -6.60 4.47 3.06
N GLY A 22 -7.14 4.19 4.25
CA GLY A 22 -7.07 2.89 4.91
C GLY A 22 -7.73 1.79 4.07
N LEU A 23 -8.95 2.01 3.58
CA LEU A 23 -9.68 1.05 2.75
C LEU A 23 -8.96 0.76 1.42
N ILE A 24 -8.45 1.80 0.75
CA ILE A 24 -7.65 1.64 -0.48
C ILE A 24 -6.38 0.86 -0.19
N SER A 25 -5.73 1.14 0.93
CA SER A 25 -4.50 0.46 1.33
C SER A 25 -4.74 -1.02 1.67
N VAL A 26 -5.86 -1.37 2.33
CA VAL A 26 -6.26 -2.78 2.54
C VAL A 26 -6.54 -3.48 1.21
N ALA A 27 -7.26 -2.82 0.29
CA ALA A 27 -7.52 -3.38 -1.04
C ALA A 27 -6.21 -3.62 -1.82
N LEU A 28 -5.27 -2.67 -1.77
CA LEU A 28 -3.94 -2.79 -2.36
C LEU A 28 -3.15 -3.94 -1.74
N LEU A 29 -3.15 -4.04 -0.41
CA LEU A 29 -2.48 -5.08 0.37
C LEU A 29 -2.98 -6.47 -0.02
N GLY A 30 -4.30 -6.64 -0.10
CA GLY A 30 -4.93 -7.87 -0.55
C GLY A 30 -4.55 -8.22 -1.99
N ALA A 31 -4.68 -7.26 -2.91
CA ALA A 31 -4.34 -7.45 -4.32
C ALA A 31 -2.88 -7.90 -4.53
N LEU A 32 -1.93 -7.22 -3.87
CA LEU A 32 -0.51 -7.56 -3.92
C LEU A 32 -0.20 -8.90 -3.27
N THR A 33 -0.83 -9.23 -2.14
CA THR A 33 -0.63 -10.51 -1.46
C THR A 33 -1.14 -11.69 -2.30
N HIS A 34 -2.32 -11.56 -2.91
CA HIS A 34 -2.85 -12.56 -3.84
C HIS A 34 -1.94 -12.74 -5.07
N GLN A 35 -1.52 -11.63 -5.70
CA GLN A 35 -0.64 -11.69 -6.85
C GLN A 35 0.73 -12.30 -6.51
N SER A 36 1.30 -11.95 -5.35
CA SER A 36 2.55 -12.52 -4.83
C SER A 36 2.47 -14.03 -4.63
N MET A 37 1.38 -14.52 -4.02
CA MET A 37 1.20 -15.96 -3.84
C MET A 37 1.03 -16.69 -5.17
N ALA A 38 0.33 -16.09 -6.13
CA ALA A 38 0.15 -16.66 -7.47
C ALA A 38 1.46 -16.77 -8.27
N VAL A 39 2.41 -15.83 -8.08
CA VAL A 39 3.72 -15.90 -8.75
C VAL A 39 4.74 -16.78 -8.04
N LEU A 40 4.68 -16.87 -6.71
CA LEU A 40 5.58 -17.70 -5.92
C LEU A 40 5.25 -19.18 -6.03
N ILE A 41 3.95 -19.51 -5.93
CA ILE A 41 3.52 -20.90 -5.87
C ILE A 41 2.34 -21.13 -6.84
N PRO A 42 2.61 -21.13 -8.16
CA PRO A 42 1.57 -21.17 -9.18
C PRO A 42 0.76 -22.47 -9.15
N VAL A 43 -0.55 -22.34 -9.31
CA VAL A 43 -1.48 -23.49 -9.39
C VAL A 43 -1.66 -23.88 -10.84
N LYS A 44 -1.26 -25.11 -11.19
CA LYS A 44 -1.39 -25.65 -12.56
C LYS A 44 -2.82 -26.09 -12.89
N ARG A 45 -3.52 -26.66 -11.91
CA ARG A 45 -4.90 -27.13 -12.03
C ARG A 45 -5.57 -26.96 -10.68
N LEU A 46 -6.74 -26.31 -10.67
CA LEU A 46 -7.56 -26.12 -9.48
C LEU A 46 -8.66 -27.19 -9.45
N ARG A 47 -8.89 -27.79 -8.28
CA ARG A 47 -9.98 -28.73 -8.00
C ARG A 47 -10.91 -28.13 -6.95
N VAL A 48 -12.13 -28.67 -6.84
CA VAL A 48 -13.16 -28.16 -5.91
C VAL A 48 -12.84 -28.52 -4.46
N ASP A 49 -12.13 -29.64 -4.24
CA ASP A 49 -11.71 -30.16 -2.94
C ASP A 49 -10.33 -29.63 -2.49
N ASP A 50 -9.74 -28.70 -3.24
CA ASP A 50 -8.45 -28.13 -2.89
C ASP A 50 -8.55 -27.22 -1.65
N SER A 51 -7.42 -27.08 -0.93
CA SER A 51 -7.37 -26.26 0.28
C SER A 51 -7.64 -24.78 0.00
N PHE A 52 -8.09 -24.06 1.02
CA PHE A 52 -8.27 -22.60 0.97
C PHE A 52 -7.04 -21.87 0.42
N VAL A 53 -5.83 -22.26 0.84
CA VAL A 53 -4.57 -21.65 0.36
C VAL A 53 -4.37 -21.88 -1.14
N THR A 54 -4.78 -23.03 -1.65
CA THR A 54 -4.74 -23.31 -3.10
C THR A 54 -5.71 -22.41 -3.85
N HIS A 55 -6.93 -22.19 -3.34
CA HIS A 55 -7.86 -21.21 -3.92
C HIS A 55 -7.33 -19.78 -3.83
N PHE A 56 -6.75 -19.39 -2.69
CA PHE A 56 -6.20 -18.05 -2.44
C PHE A 56 -5.13 -17.67 -3.48
N ARG A 57 -4.25 -18.62 -3.84
CA ARG A 57 -3.14 -18.40 -4.78
C ARG A 57 -3.50 -18.74 -6.24
N ALA A 58 -4.66 -19.33 -6.53
CA ALA A 58 -5.07 -19.73 -7.88
C ALA A 58 -5.58 -18.57 -8.76
N VAL A 59 -5.28 -17.33 -8.37
CA VAL A 59 -5.73 -16.14 -9.08
C VAL A 59 -4.92 -15.90 -10.36
N THR A 60 -5.56 -15.33 -11.39
CA THR A 60 -4.84 -14.90 -12.60
C THR A 60 -4.03 -13.65 -12.28
N ALA A 61 -2.74 -13.82 -11.97
CA ALA A 61 -1.86 -12.74 -11.51
C ALA A 61 -1.86 -11.50 -12.42
N GLN A 62 -1.92 -11.69 -13.75
CA GLN A 62 -1.96 -10.58 -14.71
C GLN A 62 -3.19 -9.66 -14.57
N LYS A 63 -4.34 -10.19 -14.11
CA LYS A 63 -5.57 -9.39 -13.95
C LYS A 63 -5.43 -8.33 -12.85
N TYR A 64 -4.52 -8.54 -11.90
CA TYR A 64 -4.30 -7.64 -10.77
C TYR A 64 -3.44 -6.42 -11.14
N THR A 65 -2.65 -6.48 -12.22
CA THR A 65 -1.65 -5.46 -12.54
C THR A 65 -2.22 -4.04 -12.64
N LYS A 66 -3.32 -3.86 -13.38
CA LYS A 66 -3.93 -2.52 -13.51
C LYS A 66 -4.52 -2.05 -12.18
N ALA A 67 -5.23 -2.93 -11.47
CA ALA A 67 -5.82 -2.61 -10.18
C ALA A 67 -4.74 -2.18 -9.16
N ILE A 68 -3.64 -2.92 -9.07
CA ILE A 68 -2.50 -2.59 -8.20
C ILE A 68 -1.93 -1.22 -8.55
N CYS A 69 -1.71 -0.91 -9.84
CA CYS A 69 -1.19 0.41 -10.23
C CYS A 69 -2.13 1.55 -9.79
N TYR A 70 -3.43 1.42 -10.04
CA TYR A 70 -4.41 2.44 -9.65
C TYR A 70 -4.51 2.57 -8.14
N LEU A 71 -4.63 1.46 -7.42
CA LEU A 71 -4.72 1.46 -5.96
C LEU A 71 -3.47 2.06 -5.32
N TRP A 72 -2.28 1.78 -5.85
CA TRP A 72 -1.03 2.39 -5.39
C TRP A 72 -1.02 3.89 -5.59
N ILE A 73 -1.36 4.37 -6.79
CA ILE A 73 -1.38 5.81 -7.10
C ILE A 73 -2.41 6.53 -6.21
N CYS A 74 -3.62 5.99 -6.08
CA CYS A 74 -4.65 6.57 -5.21
C CYS A 74 -4.23 6.57 -3.74
N SER A 75 -3.67 5.46 -3.24
CA SER A 75 -3.15 5.37 -1.87
C SER A 75 -2.05 6.41 -1.64
N PHE A 76 -1.12 6.56 -2.60
CA PHE A 76 -0.04 7.54 -2.55
C PHE A 76 -0.55 8.98 -2.49
N ILE A 77 -1.53 9.35 -3.32
CA ILE A 77 -2.09 10.71 -3.35
C ILE A 77 -2.76 11.05 -2.02
N PHE A 78 -3.62 10.17 -1.49
CA PHE A 78 -4.25 10.41 -0.20
C PHE A 78 -3.24 10.36 0.96
N GLY A 79 -2.26 9.47 0.87
CA GLY A 79 -1.16 9.38 1.83
C GLY A 79 -0.31 10.65 1.86
N ALA A 80 -0.02 11.27 0.71
CA ALA A 80 0.72 12.53 0.63
C ALA A 80 -0.03 13.68 1.30
N TRP A 81 -1.36 13.71 1.20
CA TRP A 81 -2.17 14.70 1.89
C TRP A 81 -2.16 14.48 3.40
N ILE A 82 -2.33 13.24 3.84
CA ILE A 82 -2.23 12.85 5.26
C ILE A 82 -0.83 13.14 5.81
N TYR A 83 0.23 12.95 5.01
CA TYR A 83 1.61 13.24 5.39
C TYR A 83 1.84 14.72 5.69
N ALA A 84 1.21 15.63 4.95
CA ALA A 84 1.28 17.06 5.25
C ALA A 84 0.74 17.36 6.67
N GLN A 85 -0.39 16.76 7.05
CA GLN A 85 -0.95 16.89 8.39
C GLN A 85 -0.05 16.26 9.46
N TYR A 86 0.49 15.07 9.17
CA TYR A 86 1.45 14.40 10.04
C TYR A 86 2.66 15.30 10.36
N ARG A 87 3.23 15.97 9.34
CA ARG A 87 4.42 16.81 9.50
C ARG A 87 4.21 18.01 10.42
N ILE A 88 3.01 18.55 10.48
CA ILE A 88 2.69 19.73 11.29
C ILE A 88 2.23 19.31 12.68
N TYR A 89 1.32 18.34 12.79
CA TYR A 89 0.61 18.07 14.05
C TYR A 89 1.09 16.82 14.79
N VAL A 90 1.69 15.85 14.10
CA VAL A 90 2.06 14.55 14.71
C VAL A 90 3.56 14.43 14.93
N ARG A 91 4.37 14.92 13.98
CA ARG A 91 5.83 14.82 14.03
C ARG A 91 6.44 15.57 15.21
N ILE A 92 6.15 16.88 15.33
CA ILE A 92 6.72 17.73 16.40
C ILE A 92 6.50 17.08 17.76
N PRO A 93 5.29 16.61 18.07
CA PRO A 93 5.07 16.10 19.40
C PRO A 93 5.62 14.67 19.61
N ILE A 94 5.83 13.87 18.54
CA ILE A 94 6.55 12.57 18.60
C ILE A 94 8.03 12.82 18.91
N GLU A 95 8.63 13.86 18.34
CA GLU A 95 10.01 14.28 18.63
C GLU A 95 10.14 14.77 20.08
N GLN A 96 9.17 15.56 20.57
CA GLN A 96 9.14 16.02 21.96
C GLN A 96 9.02 14.87 22.98
N GLN A 97 8.44 13.74 22.57
CA GLN A 97 8.34 12.52 23.39
C GLN A 97 9.51 11.57 23.18
N GLU A 98 10.55 11.97 22.43
CA GLU A 98 11.75 11.19 22.16
C GLU A 98 11.48 9.83 21.49
N LEU A 99 10.36 9.71 20.77
CA LEU A 99 9.96 8.49 20.06
C LEU A 99 10.69 8.35 18.70
N TYR A 100 12.01 8.54 18.71
CA TYR A 100 12.85 8.61 17.52
C TYR A 100 12.83 7.34 16.66
N LYS A 101 12.65 6.17 17.29
CA LYS A 101 12.50 4.90 16.56
C LYS A 101 11.22 4.89 15.73
N THR A 102 10.11 5.32 16.32
CA THR A 102 8.81 5.42 15.65
C THR A 102 8.88 6.41 14.48
N LEU A 103 9.52 7.56 14.70
CA LEU A 103 9.77 8.56 13.65
C LEU A 103 10.63 7.98 12.51
N GLY A 104 11.77 7.38 12.83
CA GLY A 104 12.69 6.86 11.81
C GLY A 104 12.07 5.74 10.96
N VAL A 105 11.30 4.85 11.58
CA VAL A 105 10.56 3.78 10.89
C VAL A 105 9.46 4.36 9.99
N PHE A 106 8.81 5.45 10.41
CA PHE A 106 7.84 6.16 9.58
C PHE A 106 8.47 6.88 8.39
N GLU A 107 9.58 7.61 8.59
CA GLU A 107 10.27 8.27 7.47
C GLU A 107 10.83 7.25 6.46
N MET A 108 11.35 6.10 6.94
CA MET A 108 11.73 4.99 6.07
C MET A 108 10.56 4.50 5.22
N LYS A 109 9.36 4.39 5.81
CA LYS A 109 8.15 4.04 5.06
C LYS A 109 7.92 5.03 3.91
N GLU A 110 7.99 6.33 4.16
CA GLU A 110 7.73 7.34 3.13
C GLU A 110 8.69 7.18 1.93
N HIS A 111 9.98 6.93 2.19
CA HIS A 111 10.94 6.63 1.12
C HIS A 111 10.63 5.34 0.35
N LEU A 112 10.27 4.27 1.06
CA LEU A 112 9.94 2.99 0.43
C LEU A 112 8.70 3.09 -0.47
N VAL A 113 7.68 3.83 -0.04
CA VAL A 113 6.46 4.03 -0.84
C VAL A 113 6.79 4.81 -2.13
N VAL A 114 7.68 5.80 -2.07
CA VAL A 114 8.17 6.51 -3.26
C VAL A 114 8.93 5.58 -4.20
N PHE A 115 9.78 4.69 -3.68
CA PHE A 115 10.43 3.68 -4.52
C PHE A 115 9.42 2.74 -5.18
N GLY A 116 8.40 2.28 -4.44
CA GLY A 116 7.34 1.48 -5.03
C GLY A 116 6.54 2.22 -6.11
N LEU A 117 6.29 3.52 -5.93
CA LEU A 117 5.67 4.37 -6.96
C LEU A 117 6.56 4.44 -8.23
N GLY A 118 7.87 4.67 -8.04
CA GLY A 118 8.85 4.70 -9.13
C GLY A 118 8.98 3.37 -9.88
N MET A 119 8.67 2.25 -9.24
CA MET A 119 8.70 0.92 -9.86
C MET A 119 7.45 0.59 -10.69
N LEU A 120 6.34 1.34 -10.55
CA LEU A 120 5.08 1.03 -11.24
C LEU A 120 5.17 0.99 -12.78
N PRO A 121 5.91 1.87 -13.47
CA PRO A 121 6.03 1.81 -14.93
C PRO A 121 6.69 0.50 -15.40
N ILE A 122 7.78 0.09 -14.73
CA ILE A 122 8.51 -1.15 -15.03
C ILE A 122 7.62 -2.35 -14.69
N TYR A 123 6.99 -2.33 -13.51
CA TYR A 123 6.02 -3.34 -13.09
C TYR A 123 4.90 -3.54 -14.14
N SER A 124 4.27 -2.46 -14.58
CA SER A 124 3.22 -2.50 -15.60
C SER A 124 3.75 -3.05 -16.93
N TYR A 125 4.95 -2.65 -17.33
CA TYR A 125 5.60 -3.11 -18.55
C TYR A 125 5.86 -4.62 -18.54
N VAL A 126 6.49 -5.16 -17.48
CA VAL A 126 6.82 -6.58 -17.41
C VAL A 126 5.58 -7.48 -17.36
N TRP A 127 4.48 -7.00 -16.77
CA TRP A 127 3.20 -7.71 -16.70
C TRP A 127 2.39 -7.63 -18.00
N LYS A 128 2.52 -6.54 -18.79
CA LYS A 128 1.98 -6.49 -20.16
C LYS A 128 2.63 -7.55 -21.05
N HIS A 129 3.91 -7.83 -20.84
CA HIS A 129 4.71 -8.79 -21.62
C HIS A 129 4.85 -10.15 -20.93
N MET A 130 3.76 -10.69 -20.38
CA MET A 130 3.78 -11.94 -19.60
C MET A 130 4.31 -13.15 -20.39
N LYS A 131 4.10 -13.19 -21.72
CA LYS A 131 4.57 -14.27 -22.58
C LYS A 131 6.09 -14.30 -22.75
N ASN A 132 6.79 -13.19 -22.45
CA ASN A 132 8.25 -13.18 -22.48
C ASN A 132 8.79 -13.83 -21.19
N ILE A 133 9.56 -14.90 -21.36
CA ILE A 133 10.15 -15.69 -20.28
C ILE A 133 11.32 -14.97 -19.60
N GLU A 134 12.02 -14.09 -20.32
CA GLU A 134 13.14 -13.30 -19.79
C GLU A 134 12.70 -12.38 -18.65
N TYR A 135 11.44 -11.95 -18.67
CA TYR A 135 10.88 -11.07 -17.64
C TYR A 135 10.26 -11.83 -16.46
N ASP A 136 10.36 -13.16 -16.40
CA ASP A 136 9.71 -13.94 -15.33
C ASP A 136 10.27 -13.64 -13.95
N LEU A 137 11.60 -13.59 -13.84
CA LEU A 137 12.26 -13.21 -12.60
C LEU A 137 11.95 -11.76 -12.23
N ALA A 138 12.02 -10.85 -13.20
CA ALA A 138 11.71 -9.43 -12.98
C ALA A 138 10.27 -9.23 -12.47
N ARG A 139 9.28 -9.89 -13.07
CA ARG A 139 7.89 -9.86 -12.58
C ARG A 139 7.79 -10.32 -11.13
N LYS A 140 8.40 -11.46 -10.80
CA LYS A 140 8.40 -12.02 -9.44
C LYS A 140 9.04 -11.05 -8.45
N CYS A 141 10.27 -10.61 -8.71
CA CYS A 141 11.01 -9.73 -7.80
C CYS A 141 10.30 -8.39 -7.58
N ILE A 142 9.79 -7.75 -8.64
CA ILE A 142 9.09 -6.47 -8.51
C ILE A 142 7.75 -6.64 -7.77
N THR A 143 6.96 -7.68 -8.08
CA THR A 143 5.73 -7.97 -7.35
C THR A 143 5.98 -8.21 -5.85
N LEU A 144 7.03 -8.96 -5.51
CA LEU A 144 7.40 -9.22 -4.11
C LEU A 144 7.91 -7.96 -3.41
N PHE A 145 8.73 -7.15 -4.09
CA PHE A 145 9.19 -5.87 -3.57
C PHE A 145 8.00 -4.95 -3.25
N LEU A 146 7.09 -4.75 -4.21
CA LEU A 146 5.89 -3.93 -4.00
C LEU A 146 5.02 -4.46 -2.85
N THR A 147 4.90 -5.78 -2.74
CA THR A 147 4.14 -6.43 -1.65
C THR A 147 4.79 -6.18 -0.30
N GLY A 148 6.12 -6.34 -0.19
CA GLY A 148 6.86 -6.07 1.03
C GLY A 148 6.77 -4.61 1.46
N VAL A 149 6.92 -3.67 0.52
CA VAL A 149 6.75 -2.23 0.77
C VAL A 149 5.32 -1.92 1.23
N CYS A 150 4.30 -2.48 0.57
CA CYS A 150 2.91 -2.25 0.94
C CYS A 150 2.58 -2.77 2.34
N TRP A 151 3.04 -3.97 2.70
CA TRP A 151 2.90 -4.53 4.04
C TRP A 151 3.60 -3.67 5.10
N TYR A 152 4.85 -3.28 4.84
CA TYR A 152 5.58 -2.41 5.74
C TYR A 152 4.84 -1.09 5.93
N ALA A 153 4.42 -0.44 4.85
CA ALA A 153 3.73 0.84 4.93
C ALA A 153 2.39 0.78 5.65
N PHE A 154 1.63 -0.29 5.44
CA PHE A 154 0.38 -0.52 6.14
C PHE A 154 0.60 -0.68 7.64
N LEU A 155 1.54 -1.52 8.06
CA LEU A 155 1.83 -1.79 9.48
C LEU A 155 2.37 -0.54 10.19
N ILE A 156 3.34 0.15 9.59
CA ILE A 156 3.93 1.35 10.18
C ILE A 156 2.90 2.48 10.25
N GLY A 157 2.04 2.63 9.25
CA GLY A 157 0.92 3.57 9.29
C GLY A 157 0.00 3.34 10.50
N HIS A 158 -0.33 2.07 10.80
CA HIS A 158 -1.16 1.72 11.97
C HIS A 158 -0.43 1.96 13.29
N ILE A 159 0.86 1.62 13.38
CA ILE A 159 1.66 1.85 14.59
C ILE A 159 1.69 3.34 14.93
N VAL A 160 2.00 4.21 13.95
CA VAL A 160 2.05 5.66 14.18
C VAL A 160 0.67 6.22 14.51
N ASN A 161 -0.38 5.73 13.84
CA ASN A 161 -1.75 6.11 14.16
C ASN A 161 -2.15 5.71 15.60
N ASN A 162 -1.70 4.56 16.11
CA ASN A 162 -2.01 4.14 17.48
C ASN A 162 -1.19 4.88 18.55
N VAL A 163 0.00 5.38 18.19
CA VAL A 163 0.84 6.16 19.11
C VAL A 163 0.24 7.54 19.40
N ARG A 164 -0.49 8.14 18.45
CA ARG A 164 -0.99 9.52 18.64
C ARG A 164 -2.37 9.86 18.09
N GLY A 165 -2.95 9.04 17.22
CA GLY A 165 -4.17 9.40 16.48
C GLY A 165 -4.00 10.65 15.62
N TYR A 166 -4.87 10.85 14.64
CA TYR A 166 -5.04 12.17 14.02
C TYR A 166 -6.09 12.94 14.81
N GLY A 167 -5.76 14.15 15.30
CA GLY A 167 -6.75 15.09 15.87
C GLY A 167 -7.02 15.01 17.38
N SER A 168 -6.07 14.52 18.19
CA SER A 168 -6.10 14.68 19.67
C SER A 168 -5.23 15.84 20.14
#